data_AF-A0A8T6QV35-F1
#
_entry.id   AF-A0A8T6QV35-F1
#
_cell.length_a   1.000
_cell.length_b   1.000
_cell.length_c   1.000
_cell.angle_alpha   90.00
_cell.angle_beta   90.00
_cell.angle_gamma   90.00
#
_symmetry.space_group_name_H-M   'P 1'
#
loop_
_entity.id
_entity.type
_entity.pdbx_description
1 polymer ?
#
loop_
_entity_poly.entity_id
_entity_poly.type
_entity_poly.pdbx_seq_one_letter_code
_entity_poly.pdbx_strand_id
1 'polypeptide(L)'
;MSQPNLPAYMKTIMCCLCASPETRRYFWETIVSYTLLVNELLEAVPNRPEFPQWQRRGTIDREAVRIVLKPLKTKPDYAGLPKRFLTSAELIVCYVYKSWLALQKRRQWQLEGKRRWLAAIEGDLKSILSSDLSLETVQATARQILEQAEQDLEPPPSEITKKGKKSKQHTAFLTLVRCSSSNL
;
A
#
# COMPACT_ATOMS: atom_id res chain seq x y z
N MET A 1 5.37 36.80 44.57
CA MET A 1 5.47 35.39 44.98
C MET A 1 6.26 34.63 43.94
N SER A 2 7.52 34.33 44.22
CA SER A 2 8.43 33.66 43.28
C SER A 2 8.12 32.17 43.23
N GLN A 3 7.82 31.64 42.04
CA GLN A 3 7.55 30.21 41.88
C GLN A 3 8.87 29.41 41.91
N PRO A 4 8.96 28.33 42.71
CA PRO A 4 10.13 27.47 42.73
C PRO A 4 10.33 26.80 41.36
N ASN A 5 11.59 26.62 40.97
CA ASN A 5 11.97 26.05 39.69
C ASN A 5 11.72 24.53 39.68
N LEU A 6 10.46 24.16 39.43
CA LEU A 6 10.01 22.76 39.45
C LEU A 6 10.33 22.04 38.12
N PRO A 7 10.65 20.72 38.17
CA PRO A 7 10.87 19.91 36.98
C PRO A 7 9.66 19.92 36.03
N ALA A 8 9.93 19.86 34.72
CA ALA A 8 8.90 19.97 33.68
C ALA A 8 7.74 18.97 33.84
N TYR A 9 8.02 17.74 34.33
CA TYR A 9 6.99 16.73 34.54
C TYR A 9 6.07 17.04 35.72
N MET A 10 6.56 17.68 36.79
CA MET A 10 5.74 18.12 37.92
C MET A 10 4.82 19.29 37.55
N LYS A 11 5.24 20.16 36.63
CA LYS A 11 4.38 21.23 36.09
C LYS A 11 3.13 20.65 35.40
N THR A 12 3.29 19.56 34.65
CA THR A 12 2.18 18.87 33.98
C THR A 12 1.23 18.18 34.97
N ILE A 13 1.77 17.50 35.99
CA ILE A 13 0.97 16.83 37.03
C ILE A 13 0.22 17.85 37.89
N MET A 14 0.85 18.98 38.24
CA MET A 14 0.21 20.04 39.02
C MET A 14 -0.87 20.79 38.24
N CYS A 15 -0.75 20.95 36.92
CA CYS A 15 -1.83 21.53 36.10
C CYS A 15 -3.13 20.70 36.19
N CYS A 16 -3.05 19.39 36.42
CA CYS A 16 -4.22 18.52 36.54
C CYS A 16 -4.90 18.59 37.93
N LEU A 17 -4.18 19.01 38.98
CA LEU A 17 -4.68 18.96 40.37
C LEU A 17 -4.85 20.34 41.04
N CYS A 18 -4.20 21.40 40.53
CA CYS A 18 -4.22 22.75 41.13
C CYS A 18 -5.00 23.79 40.31
N ALA A 19 -5.57 23.42 39.16
CA ALA A 19 -6.37 24.33 38.36
C ALA A 19 -7.74 24.57 39.01
N SER A 20 -8.21 25.83 38.99
CA SER A 20 -9.54 26.16 39.51
C SER A 20 -10.64 25.36 38.77
N PRO A 21 -11.80 25.12 39.39
CA PRO A 21 -12.94 24.48 38.73
C PRO A 21 -13.30 25.11 37.39
N GLU A 22 -13.22 26.43 37.28
CA GLU A 22 -13.50 27.20 36.07
C GLU A 22 -12.50 26.87 34.96
N THR A 23 -11.21 26.81 35.31
CA THR A 23 -10.14 26.43 34.37
C THR A 23 -10.36 25.02 33.84
N ARG A 24 -10.70 24.07 34.71
CA ARG A 24 -10.97 22.68 34.31
C ARG A 24 -12.20 22.57 33.42
N ARG A 25 -13.27 23.30 33.74
CA ARG A 25 -14.48 23.38 32.91
C ARG A 25 -14.16 23.93 31.53
N TYR A 26 -13.41 25.03 31.45
CA TYR A 26 -12.98 25.61 30.18
C TYR A 26 -12.17 24.62 29.33
N PHE A 27 -11.20 23.91 29.92
CA PHE A 27 -10.43 22.89 29.20
C PHE A 27 -11.32 21.74 28.72
N TRP A 28 -12.26 21.28 29.56
CA TRP A 28 -13.20 20.23 29.19
C TRP A 28 -14.05 20.64 27.99
N GLU A 29 -14.69 21.81 28.04
CA GLU A 29 -15.50 22.36 26.95
C GLU A 29 -14.67 22.55 25.66
N THR A 30 -13.42 23.00 25.81
CA THR A 30 -12.47 23.13 24.70
C THR A 30 -12.16 21.78 24.06
N ILE A 31 -11.91 20.73 24.86
CA ILE A 31 -11.62 19.39 24.37
C ILE A 31 -12.84 18.75 23.70
N VAL A 32 -14.04 18.98 24.24
CA VAL A 32 -15.30 18.54 23.60
C VAL A 32 -15.42 19.18 22.23
N SER A 33 -15.32 20.52 22.15
CA SER A 33 -15.42 21.27 20.89
C SER A 33 -14.34 20.85 19.88
N TYR A 34 -13.12 20.62 20.35
CA TYR A 34 -12.01 20.11 19.54
C TYR A 34 -12.29 18.70 18.98
N THR A 35 -12.83 17.80 19.80
CA THR A 35 -13.15 16.43 19.36
C THR A 35 -14.25 16.44 18.31
N LEU A 36 -15.29 17.26 18.50
CA LEU A 36 -16.35 17.44 17.51
C LEU A 36 -15.80 17.97 16.18
N LEU A 37 -14.89 18.95 16.21
CA LEU A 37 -14.23 19.46 15.01
C LEU A 37 -13.46 18.37 14.26
N VAL A 38 -12.72 17.51 14.98
CA VAL A 38 -12.00 16.39 14.36
C VAL A 38 -12.96 15.41 13.69
N ASN A 39 -14.07 15.08 14.35
CA ASN A 39 -15.08 14.18 13.79
C ASN A 39 -15.72 14.78 12.53
N GLU A 40 -16.15 16.05 12.57
CA GLU A 40 -16.70 16.73 11.40
C GLU A 40 -15.70 16.79 10.24
N LEU A 41 -14.41 17.01 10.51
CA LEU A 41 -13.37 16.96 9.48
C LEU A 41 -13.24 15.57 8.86
N LEU A 42 -13.26 14.51 9.68
CA LEU A 42 -13.22 13.12 9.20
C LEU A 42 -14.47 12.77 8.36
N GLU A 43 -15.61 13.37 8.64
CA GLU A 43 -16.81 13.18 7.83
C GLU A 43 -16.81 14.04 6.55
N ALA A 44 -16.19 15.23 6.59
CA ALA A 44 -16.19 16.16 5.47
C ALA A 44 -15.14 15.86 4.40
N VAL A 45 -13.99 15.27 4.76
CA VAL A 45 -12.91 14.96 3.80
C VAL A 45 -13.35 14.00 2.69
N PRO A 46 -14.10 12.91 2.93
CA PRO A 46 -14.56 11.98 1.89
C PRO A 46 -15.55 12.57 0.90
N ASN A 47 -16.29 13.60 1.31
CA ASN A 47 -17.30 14.27 0.47
C ASN A 47 -16.69 15.19 -0.59
N ARG A 48 -15.36 15.26 -0.67
CA ARG A 48 -14.65 16.09 -1.64
C ARG A 48 -14.54 15.40 -3.00
N PRO A 49 -14.72 16.13 -4.11
CA PRO A 49 -14.61 15.54 -5.45
C PRO A 49 -13.21 14.99 -5.75
N GLU A 50 -12.18 15.50 -5.07
CA GLU A 50 -10.80 15.02 -5.21
C GLU A 50 -10.51 13.73 -4.41
N PHE A 51 -11.42 13.30 -3.53
CA PHE A 51 -11.18 12.13 -2.67
C PHE A 51 -10.86 10.83 -3.43
N PRO A 52 -11.52 10.49 -4.56
CA PRO A 52 -11.14 9.32 -5.37
C PRO A 52 -9.71 9.41 -5.91
N GLN A 53 -9.22 10.62 -6.21
CA GLN A 53 -7.83 10.81 -6.64
C GLN A 53 -6.86 10.49 -5.50
N TRP A 54 -7.17 10.92 -4.28
CA TRP A 54 -6.36 10.62 -3.10
C TRP A 54 -6.35 9.12 -2.78
N GLN A 55 -7.47 8.42 -2.99
CA GLN A 55 -7.53 6.96 -2.87
C GLN A 55 -6.58 6.26 -3.85
N ARG A 56 -6.61 6.63 -5.14
CA ARG A 56 -5.71 6.07 -6.16
C ARG A 56 -4.24 6.37 -5.85
N ARG A 57 -3.94 7.61 -5.42
CA ARG A 57 -2.57 8.01 -5.05
C ARG A 57 -2.09 7.28 -3.78
N GLY A 58 -3.00 7.03 -2.83
CA GLY A 58 -2.74 6.43 -1.53
C GLY A 58 -2.26 7.43 -0.47
N THR A 59 -2.49 8.72 -0.66
CA THR A 59 -2.06 9.78 0.27
C THR A 59 -2.90 11.04 0.08
N ILE A 60 -2.92 11.88 1.12
CA ILE A 60 -3.55 13.20 1.13
C ILE A 60 -2.53 14.26 1.58
N ASP A 61 -2.59 15.44 0.97
CA ASP A 61 -1.75 16.56 1.35
C ASP A 61 -2.40 17.37 2.47
N ARG A 62 -1.56 17.95 3.33
CA ARG A 62 -2.03 18.76 4.47
C ARG A 62 -2.88 19.96 4.02
N GLU A 63 -2.55 20.56 2.88
CA GLU A 63 -3.33 21.68 2.32
C GLU A 63 -4.75 21.26 1.95
N ALA A 64 -4.96 20.03 1.48
CA ALA A 64 -6.31 19.54 1.20
C ALA A 64 -7.18 19.52 2.46
N VAL A 65 -6.65 19.01 3.58
CA VAL A 65 -7.34 19.03 4.88
C VAL A 65 -7.59 20.47 5.35
N ARG A 66 -6.63 21.36 5.14
CA ARG A 66 -6.77 22.79 5.49
C ARG A 66 -7.91 23.46 4.74
N ILE A 67 -8.08 23.15 3.45
CA ILE A 67 -9.20 23.66 2.64
C ILE A 67 -10.55 23.19 3.22
N VAL A 68 -10.62 21.95 3.72
CA VAL A 68 -11.82 21.43 4.41
C VAL A 68 -12.07 22.13 5.75
N LEU A 69 -11.01 22.46 6.49
CA LEU A 69 -11.10 23.14 7.79
C LEU A 69 -11.53 24.61 7.68
N LYS A 70 -11.17 25.31 6.60
CA LYS A 70 -11.46 26.76 6.41
C LYS A 70 -12.93 27.15 6.61
N PRO A 71 -13.94 26.46 6.07
CA PRO A 71 -15.34 26.78 6.36
C PRO A 71 -15.73 26.42 7.79
N LEU A 72 -15.25 25.29 8.32
CA LEU A 72 -15.62 24.80 9.65
C LEU A 72 -15.20 25.77 10.77
N LYS A 73 -14.00 26.36 10.71
CA LYS A 73 -13.55 27.35 11.73
C LYS A 73 -14.46 28.58 11.90
N THR A 74 -15.36 28.82 10.95
CA THR A 74 -16.30 29.96 10.99
C THR A 74 -17.61 29.61 11.70
N LYS A 75 -17.86 28.32 11.97
CA LYS A 75 -19.02 27.88 12.74
C LYS A 75 -18.95 28.42 14.18
N PRO A 76 -20.09 28.81 14.77
CA PRO A 76 -20.13 29.32 16.15
C PRO A 76 -19.55 28.32 17.15
N ASP A 77 -19.76 27.03 16.92
CA ASP A 77 -19.28 25.92 17.77
C ASP A 77 -17.75 25.86 17.89
N TYR A 78 -17.02 26.46 16.93
CA TYR A 78 -15.56 26.42 16.88
C TYR A 78 -14.90 27.79 16.93
N ALA A 79 -15.68 28.88 16.94
CA ALA A 79 -15.17 30.26 16.89
C ALA A 79 -14.28 30.63 18.09
N GLY A 80 -14.42 29.94 19.23
CA GLY A 80 -13.62 30.14 20.44
C GLY A 80 -12.36 29.27 20.55
N LEU A 81 -12.12 28.34 19.61
CA LEU A 81 -11.00 27.40 19.73
C LEU A 81 -9.65 28.10 19.48
N PRO A 82 -8.66 27.91 20.38
CA PRO A 82 -7.32 28.45 20.13
C PRO A 82 -6.71 27.87 18.85
N LYS A 83 -5.99 28.70 18.08
CA LYS A 83 -5.39 28.32 16.78
C LYS A 83 -4.55 27.02 16.81
N ARG A 84 -3.91 26.72 17.95
CA ARG A 84 -3.16 25.47 18.16
C ARG A 84 -4.04 24.22 18.05
N PHE A 85 -5.29 24.26 18.52
CA PHE A 85 -6.24 23.16 18.39
C PHE A 85 -6.67 22.96 16.94
N LEU A 86 -6.94 24.05 16.21
CA LEU A 86 -7.25 23.96 14.77
C LEU A 86 -6.10 23.32 13.98
N THR A 87 -4.86 23.71 14.30
CA THR A 87 -3.64 23.15 13.69
C THR A 87 -3.46 21.68 14.05
N SER A 88 -3.75 21.31 15.31
CA SER A 88 -3.71 19.93 15.78
C SER A 88 -4.75 19.07 15.06
N ALA A 89 -5.99 19.56 14.91
CA ALA A 89 -7.06 18.86 14.21
C ALA A 89 -6.68 18.59 12.74
N GLU A 90 -6.14 19.60 12.05
CA GLU A 90 -5.60 19.46 10.69
C GLU A 90 -4.55 18.34 10.60
N LEU A 91 -3.61 18.29 11.55
CA LEU A 91 -2.54 17.30 11.57
C LEU A 91 -3.04 15.89 11.87
N ILE A 92 -3.91 15.72 12.86
CA ILE A 92 -4.48 14.42 13.22
C ILE A 92 -5.26 13.84 12.03
N VAL A 93 -6.15 14.63 11.44
CA VAL A 93 -6.96 14.19 10.30
C VAL A 93 -6.08 13.84 9.11
N CYS A 94 -5.05 14.64 8.83
CA CYS A 94 -4.07 14.34 7.79
C CYS A 94 -3.34 13.01 8.05
N TYR A 95 -2.94 12.73 9.28
CA TYR A 95 -2.28 11.47 9.64
C TYR A 95 -3.22 10.26 9.52
N VAL A 96 -4.45 10.38 10.01
CA VAL A 96 -5.49 9.34 9.89
C VAL A 96 -5.72 8.99 8.43
N TYR A 97 -5.92 9.98 7.56
CA TYR A 97 -6.12 9.69 6.14
C TYR A 97 -4.88 9.18 5.44
N LYS A 98 -3.67 9.68 5.76
CA LYS A 98 -2.44 9.13 5.17
C LYS A 98 -2.30 7.64 5.47
N SER A 99 -2.50 7.23 6.73
CA SER A 99 -2.42 5.82 7.11
C SER A 99 -3.52 4.98 6.46
N TRP A 100 -4.77 5.47 6.47
CA TRP A 100 -5.90 4.76 5.88
C TRP A 100 -5.80 4.64 4.35
N LEU A 101 -5.45 5.72 3.64
CA LEU A 101 -5.31 5.71 2.18
C LEU A 101 -4.18 4.79 1.71
N ALA A 102 -3.06 4.77 2.43
CA ALA A 102 -1.97 3.84 2.14
C ALA A 102 -2.43 2.37 2.26
N LEU A 103 -3.21 2.08 3.30
CA LEU A 103 -3.79 0.75 3.50
C LEU A 103 -4.81 0.40 2.40
N GLN A 104 -5.66 1.34 2.01
CA GLN A 104 -6.64 1.14 0.94
C GLN A 104 -5.97 0.87 -0.40
N LYS A 105 -4.93 1.63 -0.76
CA LYS A 105 -4.16 1.40 -1.98
C LYS A 105 -3.55 0.00 -2.00
N ARG A 106 -2.95 -0.43 -0.90
CA ARG A 106 -2.39 -1.79 -0.77
C ARG A 106 -3.47 -2.86 -0.99
N ARG A 107 -4.65 -2.69 -0.39
CA ARG A 107 -5.78 -3.62 -0.56
C ARG A 107 -6.29 -3.65 -2.00
N GLN A 108 -6.40 -2.49 -2.65
CA GLN A 108 -6.78 -2.40 -4.07
C GLN A 108 -5.80 -3.15 -4.96
N TRP A 109 -4.50 -2.95 -4.76
CA TRP A 109 -3.47 -3.69 -5.51
C TRP A 109 -3.53 -5.20 -5.29
N GLN A 110 -3.78 -5.65 -4.05
CA GLN A 110 -3.96 -7.07 -3.77
C GLN A 110 -5.19 -7.64 -4.46
N LEU A 111 -6.31 -6.92 -4.47
CA LEU A 111 -7.52 -7.32 -5.17
C LEU A 111 -7.31 -7.37 -6.68
N GLU A 112 -6.66 -6.37 -7.27
CA GLU A 112 -6.32 -6.34 -8.68
C GLU A 112 -5.37 -7.47 -9.07
N GLY A 113 -4.38 -7.79 -8.21
CA GLY A 113 -3.50 -8.94 -8.39
C GLY A 113 -4.27 -10.25 -8.43
N LYS A 114 -5.16 -10.47 -7.45
CA LYS A 114 -6.03 -11.66 -7.39
C LYS A 114 -6.95 -11.77 -8.60
N ARG A 115 -7.57 -10.66 -9.02
CA ARG A 115 -8.44 -10.61 -10.21
C ARG A 115 -7.68 -10.95 -11.48
N ARG A 116 -6.46 -10.41 -11.66
CA ARG A 116 -5.61 -10.74 -12.82
C ARG A 116 -5.23 -12.22 -12.86
N TRP A 117 -4.86 -12.77 -11.71
CA TRP A 117 -4.51 -14.20 -11.61
C TRP A 117 -5.72 -15.10 -11.90
N LEU A 118 -6.88 -14.76 -11.35
CA LEU A 118 -8.13 -15.47 -11.60
C LEU A 118 -8.51 -15.40 -13.09
N ALA A 119 -8.40 -14.23 -13.71
CA ALA A 119 -8.67 -14.06 -15.14
C ALA A 119 -7.72 -14.89 -16.03
N ALA A 120 -6.46 -15.06 -15.63
CA ALA A 120 -5.52 -15.92 -16.33
C ALA A 120 -5.97 -17.40 -16.27
N ILE A 121 -6.33 -17.89 -15.09
CA ILE A 121 -6.83 -19.27 -14.92
C ILE A 121 -8.12 -19.51 -15.69
N GLU A 122 -9.06 -18.57 -15.65
CA GLU A 122 -10.29 -18.68 -16.43
C GLU A 122 -10.00 -18.70 -17.94
N GLY A 123 -9.01 -17.94 -18.40
CA GLY A 123 -8.51 -17.99 -19.77
C GLY A 123 -7.96 -19.36 -20.13
N ASP A 124 -7.09 -19.92 -19.29
CA ASP A 124 -6.49 -21.24 -19.49
C ASP A 124 -7.56 -22.35 -19.51
N LEU A 125 -8.51 -22.31 -18.58
CA LEU A 125 -9.63 -23.26 -18.52
C LEU A 125 -10.53 -23.19 -19.75
N LYS A 126 -10.85 -21.98 -20.22
CA LYS A 126 -11.61 -21.79 -21.47
C LYS A 126 -10.83 -22.31 -22.68
N SER A 127 -9.52 -22.08 -22.71
CA SER A 127 -8.66 -22.60 -23.78
C SER A 127 -8.69 -24.13 -23.83
N ILE A 128 -8.58 -24.80 -22.68
CA ILE A 128 -8.67 -26.26 -22.57
C ILE A 128 -10.03 -26.75 -23.06
N LEU A 129 -11.13 -26.13 -22.63
CA LEU A 129 -12.50 -26.51 -23.03
C LEU A 129 -12.77 -26.29 -24.52
N SER A 130 -12.15 -25.28 -25.13
CA SER A 130 -12.29 -24.99 -26.56
C SER A 130 -11.34 -25.76 -27.46
N SER A 131 -10.31 -26.39 -26.88
CA SER A 131 -9.36 -27.19 -27.64
C SER A 131 -9.81 -28.65 -27.65
N ASP A 132 -9.91 -29.26 -28.83
CA ASP A 132 -10.12 -30.71 -29.00
C ASP A 132 -8.86 -31.54 -28.60
N LEU A 133 -7.91 -30.93 -27.90
CA LEU A 133 -6.65 -31.52 -27.50
C LEU A 133 -6.84 -32.31 -26.19
N SER A 134 -6.98 -33.63 -26.33
CA SER A 134 -6.88 -34.57 -25.22
C SER A 134 -5.47 -34.57 -24.63
N LEU A 135 -5.34 -34.75 -23.31
CA LEU A 135 -4.04 -34.93 -22.64
C LEU A 135 -3.18 -36.01 -23.33
N GLU A 136 -3.81 -37.06 -23.83
CA GLU A 136 -3.12 -38.15 -24.54
C GLU A 136 -2.50 -37.67 -25.86
N THR A 137 -3.16 -36.76 -26.59
CA THR A 137 -2.62 -36.18 -27.83
C THR A 137 -1.41 -35.28 -27.57
N VAL A 138 -1.43 -34.54 -26.46
CA VAL A 138 -0.29 -33.71 -26.02
C VAL A 138 0.88 -34.59 -25.58
N GLN A 139 0.62 -35.68 -24.86
CA GLN A 139 1.67 -36.62 -24.45
C GLN A 139 2.28 -37.37 -25.64
N ALA A 140 1.45 -37.78 -26.62
CA ALA A 140 1.91 -38.45 -27.82
C ALA A 140 2.82 -37.54 -28.66
N THR A 141 2.41 -36.29 -28.89
CA THR A 141 3.22 -35.30 -29.62
C THR A 141 4.51 -34.95 -28.87
N ALA A 142 4.48 -34.82 -27.54
CA ALA A 142 5.67 -34.57 -26.75
C ALA A 142 6.68 -35.74 -26.83
N ARG A 143 6.21 -37.00 -26.78
CA ARG A 143 7.07 -38.18 -26.98
C ARG A 143 7.68 -38.21 -28.36
N GLN A 144 6.89 -37.90 -29.39
CA GLN A 144 7.38 -37.85 -30.77
C GLN A 144 8.48 -36.80 -30.95
N ILE A 145 8.33 -35.61 -30.34
CA ILE A 145 9.36 -34.56 -30.37
C ILE A 145 10.63 -35.01 -29.63
N LEU A 146 10.49 -35.69 -28.48
CA LEU A 146 11.63 -36.24 -27.75
C LEU A 146 12.39 -37.29 -28.58
N GLU A 147 11.67 -38.22 -29.21
CA GLU A 147 12.27 -39.24 -30.09
C GLU A 147 12.97 -38.61 -31.30
N GLN A 148 12.39 -37.56 -31.90
CA GLN A 148 13.05 -36.81 -32.99
C GLN A 148 14.31 -36.09 -32.51
N ALA A 149 14.26 -35.45 -31.34
CA ALA A 149 15.43 -34.78 -30.78
C ALA A 149 16.55 -35.76 -30.40
N GLU A 150 16.20 -36.98 -29.96
CA GLU A 150 17.16 -38.06 -29.71
C GLU A 150 17.78 -38.60 -31.01
N GLN A 151 16.98 -38.74 -32.08
CA GLN A 151 17.48 -39.14 -33.40
C GLN A 151 18.38 -38.08 -34.05
N ASP A 152 18.09 -36.79 -33.84
CA ASP A 152 18.92 -35.68 -34.31
C ASP A 152 20.25 -35.53 -33.52
N LEU A 153 20.35 -36.18 -32.35
CA LEU A 153 21.56 -36.26 -31.54
C LEU A 153 22.43 -37.50 -31.84
N GLU A 154 21.93 -38.49 -32.59
CA GLU A 154 22.76 -39.59 -33.10
C GLU A 154 23.62 -39.09 -34.27
N PRO A 155 24.96 -39.04 -34.15
CA PRO A 155 25.79 -38.67 -35.27
C PRO A 155 25.76 -39.77 -36.34
N PRO A 156 25.79 -39.43 -37.64
CA PRO A 156 26.03 -40.45 -38.67
C PRO A 156 27.38 -41.13 -38.39
N PRO A 157 27.56 -42.41 -38.76
CA PRO A 157 28.80 -43.13 -38.52
C PRO A 157 29.94 -42.42 -39.24
N SER A 158 30.69 -41.60 -38.49
CA SER A 158 31.82 -40.86 -39.01
C SER A 158 33.01 -41.79 -39.11
N GLU A 159 33.42 -42.07 -40.34
CA GLU A 159 34.76 -42.55 -40.63
C GLU A 159 35.79 -41.57 -40.05
N ILE A 160 36.75 -42.15 -39.36
CA ILE A 160 37.84 -41.49 -38.65
C ILE A 160 38.71 -40.71 -39.62
N THR A 161 38.84 -39.38 -39.47
CA THR A 161 40.12 -38.68 -39.75
C THR A 161 40.32 -37.43 -38.88
N LYS A 162 41.60 -37.08 -38.74
CA LYS A 162 42.24 -36.47 -37.57
C LYS A 162 42.31 -34.94 -37.56
N LYS A 163 42.47 -34.41 -36.34
CA LYS A 163 43.24 -33.20 -35.91
C LYS A 163 42.71 -31.78 -36.25
N GLY A 164 42.11 -31.15 -35.22
CA GLY A 164 42.77 -30.07 -34.45
C GLY A 164 42.41 -28.61 -34.76
N LYS A 165 41.86 -27.88 -33.77
CA LYS A 165 42.41 -26.63 -33.18
C LYS A 165 41.45 -26.02 -32.16
N LYS A 166 42.02 -25.51 -31.06
CA LYS A 166 41.36 -24.74 -29.99
C LYS A 166 40.82 -23.40 -30.52
N SER A 167 39.63 -22.98 -30.07
CA SER A 167 39.32 -21.55 -29.90
C SER A 167 38.18 -21.30 -28.89
N LYS A 168 38.58 -20.68 -27.78
CA LYS A 168 37.95 -19.64 -26.95
C LYS A 168 36.44 -19.68 -26.62
N GLN A 169 36.24 -19.72 -25.30
CA GLN A 169 35.07 -19.36 -24.51
C GLN A 169 34.41 -18.05 -24.98
N HIS A 170 33.08 -18.05 -25.04
CA HIS A 170 32.29 -16.83 -24.87
C HIS A 170 31.27 -17.05 -23.76
N THR A 171 31.39 -16.18 -22.77
CA THR A 171 30.61 -16.09 -21.54
C THR A 171 29.26 -15.43 -21.83
N ALA A 172 28.30 -15.71 -20.93
CA ALA A 172 27.12 -14.93 -20.57
C ALA A 172 25.87 -15.05 -21.47
N PHE A 173 24.91 -15.86 -21.04
CA PHE A 173 23.59 -15.36 -20.63
C PHE A 173 22.81 -16.45 -19.88
N LEU A 174 22.73 -16.38 -18.55
CA LEU A 174 21.60 -16.95 -17.80
C LEU A 174 21.45 -16.14 -16.52
N THR A 175 20.66 -15.09 -16.64
CA THR A 175 20.19 -14.25 -15.55
C THR A 175 19.31 -15.09 -14.63
N LEU A 176 19.64 -15.04 -13.34
CA LEU A 176 18.88 -15.49 -12.19
C LEU A 176 17.35 -15.27 -12.34
N VAL A 177 16.59 -16.34 -12.50
CA VAL A 177 15.21 -16.40 -11.98
C VAL A 177 15.31 -16.88 -10.53
N ARG A 178 15.45 -15.92 -9.62
CA ARG A 178 15.37 -16.18 -8.18
C ARG A 178 13.89 -16.22 -7.81
N CYS A 179 13.28 -17.40 -7.90
CA CYS A 179 11.95 -17.63 -7.34
C CYS A 179 12.10 -17.72 -5.81
N SER A 180 11.61 -16.70 -5.11
CA SER A 180 11.48 -16.72 -3.65
C SER A 180 10.37 -17.69 -3.25
N SER A 181 10.72 -18.96 -3.02
CA SER A 181 9.92 -19.83 -2.17
C SER A 181 10.04 -19.33 -0.73
N SER A 182 8.97 -18.74 -0.21
CA SER A 182 8.79 -18.53 1.22
C SER A 182 7.76 -19.54 1.71
N ASN A 183 8.30 -20.60 2.32
CA ASN A 183 7.75 -21.47 3.36
C ASN A 183 6.23 -21.44 3.60
N LEU A 184 5.61 -22.60 3.37
CA LEU A 184 4.66 -23.23 4.28
C LEU A 184 5.31 -24.50 4.82
#